data_AF-A0A925NQT9-F1
#
_entry.id   AF-A0A925NQT9-F1
#
_cell.length_a   1.000
_cell.length_b   1.000
_cell.length_c   1.000
_cell.angle_alpha   90.00
_cell.angle_beta   90.00
_cell.angle_gamma   90.00
#
_symmetry.space_group_name_H-M   'P 1'
#
loop_
_entity.id
_entity.type
_entity.pdbx_description
1 polymer ?
#
loop_
_entity_poly.entity_id
_entity_poly.type
_entity_poly.pdbx_seq_one_letter_code
_entity_poly.pdbx_strand_id
1 'polypeptide(L)'
;EATHGTAPKYAGKDMVNPGSVVLSGEMMLRHLGWIEAADLILKGLNGAIGSKRVTYDFARQMEGATQIKCSEFGDNMIAHM
;
A
#
# COMPACT_ATOMS: atom_id res chain seq x y z
N GLU A 1 6.34 -6.79 -10.48
CA GLU A 1 6.03 -7.90 -9.56
C GLU A 1 6.31 -7.46 -8.13
N ALA A 2 5.74 -8.10 -7.11
CA ALA A 2 6.16 -7.82 -5.73
C ALA A 2 7.66 -8.11 -5.60
N THR A 3 8.44 -7.14 -5.11
CA THR A 3 9.92 -7.22 -5.09
C THR A 3 10.48 -7.78 -3.78
N HIS A 4 9.62 -7.99 -2.77
CA HIS A 4 9.98 -8.58 -1.49
C HIS A 4 9.80 -10.10 -1.47
N GLY A 5 10.43 -10.78 -0.51
CA GLY A 5 10.25 -12.21 -0.28
C GLY A 5 8.87 -12.61 0.26
N THR A 6 8.65 -13.90 0.47
CA THR A 6 7.35 -14.50 0.85
C THR A 6 6.95 -14.30 2.32
N ALA A 7 7.91 -14.00 3.20
CA ALA A 7 7.71 -13.73 4.63
C ALA A 7 6.70 -14.69 5.34
N PRO A 8 6.95 -16.02 5.33
CA PRO A 8 5.97 -17.03 5.74
C PRO A 8 5.44 -16.88 7.17
N LYS A 9 6.24 -16.30 8.09
CA LYS A 9 5.82 -15.98 9.46
C LYS A 9 4.61 -15.02 9.55
N TYR A 10 4.31 -14.29 8.48
CA TYR A 10 3.18 -13.35 8.39
C TYR A 10 2.09 -13.81 7.42
N ALA A 11 2.23 -15.00 6.80
CA ALA A 11 1.23 -15.53 5.88
C ALA A 11 -0.13 -15.68 6.57
N GLY A 12 -1.19 -15.22 5.91
CA GLY A 12 -2.57 -15.29 6.40
C GLY A 12 -2.90 -14.38 7.60
N LYS A 13 -1.96 -13.52 8.04
CA LYS A 13 -2.16 -12.67 9.23
C LYS A 13 -2.70 -11.28 8.94
N ASP A 14 -2.95 -10.95 7.67
CA ASP A 14 -3.46 -9.63 7.26
C ASP A 14 -2.61 -8.46 7.81
N MET A 15 -1.27 -8.62 7.80
CA MET A 15 -0.35 -7.75 8.54
C MET A 15 0.62 -6.98 7.65
N VAL A 16 1.06 -7.59 6.55
CA VAL A 16 2.15 -7.07 5.71
C VAL A 16 1.68 -5.91 4.83
N ASN A 17 2.61 -5.05 4.45
CA ASN A 17 2.34 -3.94 3.54
C ASN A 17 2.10 -4.43 2.11
N PRO A 18 0.95 -4.14 1.48
CA PRO A 18 0.69 -4.49 0.07
C PRO A 18 1.39 -3.55 -0.93
N GLY A 19 2.07 -2.49 -0.48
CA GLY A 19 2.55 -1.39 -1.32
C GLY A 19 3.45 -1.80 -2.49
N SER A 20 4.30 -2.83 -2.33
CA SER A 20 5.17 -3.30 -3.42
C SER A 20 4.37 -3.85 -4.62
N VAL A 21 3.36 -4.69 -4.36
CA VAL A 21 2.55 -5.25 -5.44
C VAL A 21 1.58 -4.20 -6.00
N VAL A 22 1.09 -3.28 -5.17
CA VAL A 22 0.23 -2.18 -5.63
C VAL A 22 1.00 -1.22 -6.56
N LEU A 23 2.24 -0.85 -6.23
CA LEU A 23 3.09 -0.05 -7.12
C LEU A 23 3.48 -0.80 -8.40
N SER A 24 3.65 -2.13 -8.34
CA SER A 24 3.78 -2.92 -9.57
C SER A 24 2.51 -2.87 -10.44
N GLY A 25 1.33 -2.87 -9.80
CA GLY A 25 0.05 -2.68 -10.49
C GLY A 25 -0.05 -1.30 -11.13
N GLU A 26 0.39 -0.24 -10.44
CA GLU A 26 0.50 1.11 -11.01
C GLU A 26 1.39 1.11 -12.26
N MET A 27 2.60 0.54 -12.17
CA MET A 27 3.52 0.45 -13.32
C MET A 27 2.90 -0.34 -14.48
N MET A 28 2.16 -1.40 -14.18
CA MET A 28 1.43 -2.18 -15.19
C MET A 28 0.35 -1.34 -15.87
N LEU A 29 -0.49 -0.62 -15.11
CA LEU A 29 -1.52 0.26 -15.68
C LEU A 29 -0.90 1.35 -16.56
N ARG A 30 0.20 1.94 -16.10
CA ARG A 30 0.96 2.94 -16.86
C ARG A 30 1.50 2.35 -18.16
N HIS A 31 2.03 1.13 -18.13
CA HIS A 31 2.50 0.42 -19.32
C HIS A 31 1.39 0.13 -20.33
N LEU A 32 0.17 -0.17 -19.84
CA LEU A 32 -1.02 -0.38 -20.67
C LEU A 32 -1.64 0.93 -21.22
N GLY A 33 -1.08 2.09 -20.87
CA GLY A 33 -1.58 3.40 -21.26
C GLY A 33 -2.78 3.88 -20.43
N TRP A 34 -3.12 3.21 -19.33
CA TRP A 34 -4.19 3.63 -18.41
C TRP A 34 -3.64 4.62 -17.38
N ILE A 35 -3.23 5.80 -17.88
CA ILE A 35 -2.45 6.77 -17.12
C ILE A 35 -3.24 7.34 -15.94
N GLU A 36 -4.51 7.69 -16.15
CA GLU A 36 -5.37 8.28 -15.11
C GLU A 36 -5.57 7.31 -13.94
N ALA A 37 -5.74 6.02 -14.23
CA ALA A 37 -5.88 4.98 -13.21
C ALA A 37 -4.57 4.77 -12.44
N ALA A 38 -3.43 4.83 -13.12
CA ALA A 38 -2.12 4.77 -12.46
C ALA A 38 -1.90 5.97 -11.52
N ASP A 39 -2.28 7.17 -11.96
CA ASP A 39 -2.16 8.39 -11.16
C ASP A 39 -3.06 8.37 -9.92
N LEU A 40 -4.27 7.79 -10.01
CA LEU A 40 -5.15 7.56 -8.86
C LEU A 40 -4.50 6.64 -7.81
N ILE A 41 -3.81 5.57 -8.23
CA ILE A 41 -3.09 4.70 -7.30
C ILE A 41 -1.99 5.46 -6.56
N LEU A 42 -1.20 6.28 -7.27
CA LEU A 42 -0.17 7.11 -6.65
C LEU A 42 -0.76 8.12 -5.67
N LYS A 43 -1.87 8.77 -6.03
CA LYS A 43 -2.59 9.69 -5.15
C LYS A 43 -3.08 8.98 -3.89
N GLY A 44 -3.75 7.84 -4.04
CA GLY A 44 -4.25 7.03 -2.92
C GLY A 44 -3.14 6.56 -1.98
N LEU A 45 -2.02 6.08 -2.53
CA LEU A 45 -0.86 5.65 -1.72
C LEU A 45 -0.26 6.82 -0.92
N ASN A 46 -0.04 7.96 -1.57
CA ASN A 46 0.51 9.14 -0.93
C ASN A 46 -0.41 9.67 0.19
N GLY A 47 -1.72 9.71 -0.07
CA GLY A 47 -2.71 10.12 0.93
C GLY A 47 -2.78 9.15 2.11
N ALA A 48 -2.79 7.84 1.85
CA ALA A 48 -2.80 6.83 2.91
C ALA A 48 -1.57 6.90 3.81
N ILE A 49 -0.37 7.03 3.25
CA ILE A 49 0.86 7.23 4.03
C ILE A 49 0.81 8.56 4.80
N GLY A 50 0.37 9.64 4.15
CA GLY A 50 0.23 10.97 4.76
C GLY A 50 -0.76 11.01 5.93
N SER A 51 -1.80 10.18 5.91
CA SER A 51 -2.76 10.02 7.01
C SER A 51 -2.17 9.38 8.29
N LYS A 52 -0.95 8.82 8.19
CA LYS A 52 -0.29 8.03 9.23
C LYS A 52 -1.10 6.80 9.71
N ARG A 53 -2.11 6.37 8.97
CA ARG A 53 -2.80 5.09 9.16
C ARG A 53 -2.16 4.07 8.22
N VAL A 54 -1.19 3.33 8.74
CA VAL A 54 -0.24 2.53 7.94
C VAL A 54 -0.02 1.15 8.53
N THR A 55 0.51 0.21 7.75
CA THR A 55 0.85 -1.14 8.23
C THR A 55 2.02 -1.12 9.22
N TYR A 56 2.20 -2.24 9.94
CA TYR A 56 3.13 -2.34 11.09
C TYR A 56 4.58 -1.92 10.78
N ASP A 57 5.03 -2.15 9.56
CA ASP A 57 6.38 -1.88 9.07
C ASP A 57 6.69 -0.40 9.00
N PHE A 58 5.71 0.43 8.60
CA PHE A 58 5.79 1.88 8.67
C PHE A 58 5.46 2.41 10.06
N ALA A 59 4.42 1.89 10.71
CA ALA A 59 3.94 2.39 11.99
C ALA A 59 5.05 2.40 13.06
N ARG A 60 5.90 1.37 13.09
CA ARG A 60 7.05 1.28 14.02
C ARG A 60 8.17 2.30 13.76
N GLN A 61 8.12 3.03 12.65
CA GLN A 61 9.11 4.04 12.24
C GLN A 61 8.53 5.46 12.27
N MET A 62 7.25 5.62 12.63
CA MET A 62 6.53 6.89 12.54
C MET A 62 5.96 7.29 13.90
N GLU A 63 6.26 8.51 14.34
CA GLU A 63 5.63 9.07 15.53
C GLU A 63 4.15 9.42 15.27
N GLY A 64 3.28 8.98 16.18
CA GLY A 64 1.83 9.21 16.12
C GLY A 64 1.11 8.44 15.02
N ALA A 65 1.71 7.36 14.50
CA ALA A 65 1.04 6.51 13.52
C ALA A 65 0.00 5.59 14.16
N THR A 66 -1.10 5.37 13.44
CA THR A 66 -2.06 4.31 13.76
C THR A 66 -1.71 3.08 12.93
N GLN A 67 -1.31 1.99 13.60
CA GLN A 67 -1.10 0.72 12.92
C GLN A 67 -2.45 0.14 12.46
N ILE A 68 -2.55 -0.22 11.19
CA ILE A 68 -3.71 -0.90 10.59
C ILE A 68 -3.29 -2.17 9.84
N LYS A 69 -4.27 -3.00 9.46
CA LYS A 69 -4.07 -4.26 8.73
C LYS A 69 -3.71 -4.04 7.25
N CYS A 70 -3.30 -5.11 6.57
CA CYS A 70 -3.02 -5.10 5.12
C CYS A 70 -4.28 -4.71 4.33
N SER A 71 -5.40 -5.38 4.59
CA SER A 71 -6.71 -5.09 3.99
C SER A 71 -7.15 -3.64 4.23
N GLU A 72 -7.09 -3.21 5.50
CA GLU A 72 -7.44 -1.84 5.91
C GLU A 72 -6.54 -0.78 5.27
N PHE A 73 -5.27 -1.08 5.00
CA PHE A 73 -4.39 -0.16 4.28
C PHE A 73 -4.81 -0.03 2.81
N GLY A 74 -5.26 -1.11 2.17
CA GLY A 74 -5.88 -1.07 0.85
C GLY A 74 -7.13 -0.17 0.83
N ASP A 75 -8.03 -0.33 1.80
CA ASP A 75 -9.21 0.52 1.95
C ASP A 75 -8.83 1.99 2.19
N ASN A 76 -7.80 2.23 3.01
CA ASN A 76 -7.29 3.57 3.27
C ASN A 76 -6.73 4.22 1.98
N MET A 77 -6.03 3.46 1.14
CA MET A 77 -5.58 3.94 -0.17
C MET A 77 -6.76 4.35 -1.05
N ILE A 78 -7.81 3.53 -1.12
CA ILE A 78 -9.03 3.81 -1.91
C ILE A 78 -9.72 5.08 -1.41
N ALA A 79 -9.83 5.27 -0.09
CA ALA A 79 -10.44 6.47 0.50
C ALA A 79 -9.69 7.77 0.17
N HIS A 80 -8.43 7.68 -0.25
CA HIS A 80 -7.58 8.82 -0.61
C HIS A 80 -7.37 8.99 -2.13
N MET A 81 -8.00 8.16 -2.97
CA MET A 81 -7.94 8.28 -4.44
C MET A 81 -8.58 9.56 -4.96
#